data_AF-A0A6F8ZXD8-F1
#
_entry.id   AF-A0A6F8ZXD8-F1
#
_cell.length_a   1.000
_cell.length_b   1.000
_cell.length_c   1.000
_cell.angle_alpha   90.00
_cell.angle_beta   90.00
_cell.angle_gamma   90.00
#
_symmetry.space_group_name_H-M   'P 1'
#
loop_
_entity.id
_entity.type
_entity.pdbx_description
1 polymer ?
#
loop_
_entity_poly.entity_id
_entity_poly.type
_entity_poly.pdbx_seq_one_letter_code
_entity_poly.pdbx_strand_id
1 'polypeptide(L)'
;MLDVNPKCLRDPAKDFSARCNPIYVSRVVSAMINANDDRGVLLGRWDGQYNGGVSPTHWNGSVEVLRRWLNNGGNPVKYGQCWVFAAVMCTVLRCLGIPCRVVTNFQSAHDTDKNLTIDDFFSDNGVRPKQSQDSVWNYHVWVEAWMRRPDLSGDSLYDGWQAVDPTPQEKSTGVYCCGPAPVKAILQGHIDLKYDVPFVFAEVNADRVTWMVFADGSKKKILTDTGSVGQNISTKAVGSDKRVDITANYKYAEGTKKERTVYNNAANRVNNLEDKENSNGILDRKPSDVSMKIVELTKPLSGKDIDLKLVLNSDDRETRTLVIHVNVQAMRYTGIPSSKIQTELKEQKLRPNQDLIIPIHIPFSVYGENMRESNSIKVSAVVTDKDNSDAVYITEKDIVPESPSLTIKVSTVYSPNCNFAHLPLDLNCSYSDMMAEVVFENPLSKGLRDCSITVTGSGLLTETMEARIPFLKQGQRLRVKMPFTPYRPGPKKLVANFNCDQFRNIKASCNVDILPVTSAVPPLP
;
A
#
# COMPACT_ATOMS: atom_id res chain seq x y z
N MET A 1 13.68 2.96 22.63
CA MET A 1 12.37 2.31 22.33
C MET A 1 12.08 1.18 23.30
N LEU A 2 12.88 0.11 23.35
CA LEU A 2 12.63 -1.01 24.26
C LEU A 2 12.56 -0.58 25.74
N ASP A 3 13.36 0.38 26.19
CA ASP A 3 13.35 0.82 27.60
C ASP A 3 12.14 1.68 27.98
N VAL A 4 11.40 2.19 27.00
CA VAL A 4 10.22 3.06 27.24
C VAL A 4 8.90 2.36 26.89
N ASN A 5 8.96 1.07 26.57
CA ASN A 5 7.76 0.27 26.27
C ASN A 5 6.96 -0.02 27.55
N PRO A 6 5.62 -0.13 27.49
CA PRO A 6 4.79 -0.34 28.68
C PRO A 6 5.16 -1.56 29.53
N LYS A 7 5.67 -2.64 28.92
CA LYS A 7 6.11 -3.84 29.66
C LYS A 7 7.37 -3.54 30.48
N CYS A 8 8.35 -2.83 29.91
CA CYS A 8 9.55 -2.40 30.62
C CYS A 8 9.23 -1.41 31.74
N LEU A 9 8.32 -0.46 31.51
CA LEU A 9 7.94 0.52 32.54
C LEU A 9 7.22 -0.13 33.73
N ARG A 10 6.50 -1.23 33.50
CA ARG A 10 5.81 -2.00 34.53
C ARG A 10 6.72 -2.96 35.30
N ASP A 11 7.59 -3.68 34.60
CA ASP A 11 8.53 -4.65 35.19
C ASP A 11 9.82 -4.72 34.35
N PRO A 12 10.83 -3.88 34.66
CA PRO A 12 12.07 -3.83 33.90
C PRO A 12 12.85 -5.14 33.92
N ALA A 13 12.89 -5.83 35.07
CA ALA A 13 13.65 -7.07 35.21
C ALA A 13 13.09 -8.17 34.30
N LYS A 14 11.76 -8.31 34.27
CA LYS A 14 11.09 -9.26 33.37
C LYS A 14 11.27 -8.88 31.91
N ASP A 15 11.12 -7.60 31.55
CA ASP A 15 11.32 -7.15 30.17
C ASP A 15 12.76 -7.40 29.70
N PHE A 16 13.77 -7.03 30.50
CA PHE A 16 15.18 -7.24 30.17
C PHE A 16 15.51 -8.72 29.95
N SER A 17 15.02 -9.61 30.82
CA SER A 17 15.23 -11.06 30.66
C SER A 17 14.60 -11.61 29.38
N ALA A 18 13.47 -11.05 28.93
CA ALA A 18 12.75 -11.48 27.74
C ALA A 18 13.37 -10.97 26.42
N ARG A 19 14.26 -9.98 26.45
CA ARG A 19 14.90 -9.41 25.24
C ARG A 19 15.85 -10.36 24.53
N CYS A 20 16.21 -11.50 25.13
CA CYS A 20 16.93 -12.57 24.44
C CYS A 20 16.05 -13.35 23.43
N ASN A 21 14.73 -13.16 23.48
CA ASN A 21 13.78 -13.86 22.64
C ASN A 21 13.32 -13.00 21.46
N PRO A 22 13.64 -13.35 20.20
CA PRO A 22 13.23 -12.57 19.02
C PRO A 22 11.70 -12.51 18.86
N ILE A 23 10.96 -13.52 19.33
CA ILE A 23 9.49 -13.54 19.31
C ILE A 23 8.96 -12.39 20.18
N TYR A 24 9.51 -12.24 21.38
CA TYR A 24 9.15 -11.18 22.31
C TYR A 24 9.53 -9.81 21.74
N VAL A 25 10.76 -9.65 21.27
CA VAL A 25 11.27 -8.40 20.71
C VAL A 25 10.44 -7.95 19.50
N SER A 26 10.14 -8.85 18.55
CA SER A 26 9.32 -8.51 17.38
C SER A 26 7.92 -8.04 17.75
N ARG A 27 7.30 -8.68 18.75
CA ARG A 27 5.96 -8.28 19.22
C ARG A 27 5.97 -6.95 19.99
N VAL A 28 7.00 -6.68 20.79
CA VAL A 28 7.17 -5.37 21.45
C VAL A 28 7.44 -4.27 20.43
N VAL A 29 8.27 -4.55 19.43
CA VAL A 29 8.54 -3.59 18.35
C VAL A 29 7.30 -3.30 17.54
N SER A 30 6.47 -4.29 17.16
CA SER A 30 5.25 -4.01 16.38
C SER A 30 4.28 -3.10 17.14
N ALA A 31 4.14 -3.30 18.45
CA ALA A 31 3.37 -2.42 19.33
C ALA A 31 3.96 -0.99 19.37
N MET A 32 5.27 -0.86 19.66
CA MET A 32 5.92 0.43 19.87
C MET A 32 6.10 1.28 18.60
N ILE A 33 5.93 0.70 17.42
CA ILE A 33 6.07 1.44 16.16
C ILE A 33 4.86 2.33 15.91
N ASN A 34 3.65 1.90 16.31
CA ASN A 34 2.48 2.76 16.35
C ASN A 34 2.27 3.36 17.75
N ALA A 35 1.59 4.49 17.85
CA ALA A 35 1.45 5.25 19.09
C ALA A 35 0.05 5.22 19.72
N ASN A 36 -0.76 4.20 19.42
CA ASN A 36 -2.18 4.23 19.82
C ASN A 36 -2.40 3.92 21.29
N ASP A 37 -1.56 3.08 21.90
CA ASP A 37 -1.73 2.66 23.29
C ASP A 37 -0.65 3.23 24.23
N ASP A 38 0.40 3.84 23.69
CA ASP A 38 1.60 4.23 24.45
C ASP A 38 2.44 5.33 23.74
N ARG A 39 3.68 5.53 24.21
CA ARG A 39 4.66 6.48 23.64
C ARG A 39 5.37 5.91 22.40
N GLY A 40 4.61 5.27 21.52
CA GLY A 40 5.11 4.69 20.29
C GLY A 40 5.62 5.72 19.28
N VAL A 41 6.21 5.25 18.18
CA VAL A 41 6.98 6.10 17.26
C VAL A 41 6.10 6.97 16.38
N LEU A 42 5.07 6.39 15.75
CA LEU A 42 4.28 7.05 14.71
C LEU A 42 2.80 7.10 15.09
N LEU A 43 2.18 8.26 14.86
CA LEU A 43 0.73 8.40 14.89
C LEU A 43 0.15 8.15 13.49
N GLY A 44 -0.76 7.17 13.39
CA GLY A 44 -1.39 6.81 12.12
C GLY A 44 -2.45 7.82 11.69
N ARG A 45 -2.57 8.07 10.38
CA ARG A 45 -3.66 8.89 9.84
C ARG A 45 -3.98 8.57 8.37
N TRP A 46 -5.27 8.35 8.08
CA TRP A 46 -5.78 7.95 6.77
C TRP A 46 -6.89 8.86 6.23
N ASP A 47 -7.15 10.00 6.87
CA ASP A 47 -8.26 10.90 6.53
C ASP A 47 -7.93 11.94 5.43
N GLY A 48 -6.67 12.00 4.98
CA GLY A 48 -6.18 13.02 4.04
C GLY A 48 -5.94 14.39 4.68
N GLN A 49 -6.09 14.54 6.01
CA GLN A 49 -5.94 15.79 6.73
C GLN A 49 -4.73 15.76 7.67
N TYR A 50 -3.57 16.19 7.18
CA TYR A 50 -2.31 16.03 7.91
C TYR A 50 -1.87 17.26 8.73
N ASN A 51 -2.82 18.09 9.17
CA ASN A 51 -2.55 19.28 9.98
C ASN A 51 -1.79 18.96 11.28
N GLY A 52 -0.77 19.75 11.61
CA GLY A 52 0.06 19.53 12.80
C GLY A 52 1.10 18.42 12.66
N GLY A 53 1.31 17.91 11.43
CA GLY A 53 2.30 16.90 11.12
C GLY A 53 2.74 16.95 9.66
N VAL A 54 3.28 15.82 9.19
CA VAL A 54 3.75 15.62 7.82
C VAL A 54 2.88 14.55 7.16
N SER A 55 2.51 14.76 5.89
CA SER A 55 1.80 13.75 5.10
C SER A 55 2.62 12.46 5.01
N PRO A 56 2.01 11.27 5.21
CA PRO A 56 2.70 9.98 5.15
C PRO A 56 3.48 9.72 3.85
N THR A 57 3.06 10.32 2.73
CA THR A 57 3.73 10.19 1.42
C THR A 57 5.02 11.01 1.30
N HIS A 58 5.21 11.99 2.19
CA HIS A 58 6.41 12.83 2.19
C HIS A 58 7.67 12.03 2.57
N TRP A 59 7.55 11.10 3.52
CA TRP A 59 8.70 10.38 4.07
C TRP A 59 9.47 9.62 2.99
N ASN A 60 10.80 9.79 2.98
CA ASN A 60 11.71 9.05 2.10
C ASN A 60 12.52 7.98 2.84
N GLY A 61 12.42 7.91 4.17
CA GLY A 61 13.13 6.93 4.97
C GLY A 61 12.87 7.04 6.47
N SER A 62 13.27 6.00 7.19
CA SER A 62 12.96 5.82 8.62
C SER A 62 13.83 6.65 9.58
N VAL A 63 15.02 7.07 9.13
CA VAL A 63 16.00 7.77 9.97
C VAL A 63 15.44 9.09 10.49
N GLU A 64 14.80 9.86 9.61
CA GLU A 64 14.21 11.14 9.98
C GLU A 64 13.08 10.97 11.01
N VAL A 65 12.20 9.99 10.80
CA VAL A 65 11.13 9.65 11.74
C VAL A 65 11.70 9.29 13.11
N LEU A 66 12.68 8.38 13.17
CA LEU A 66 13.26 7.92 14.44
C LEU A 66 14.03 9.05 15.17
N ARG A 67 14.76 9.89 14.45
CA ARG A 67 15.44 11.07 15.03
C ARG A 67 14.44 12.07 15.58
N ARG A 68 13.36 12.37 14.86
CA ARG A 68 12.30 13.28 15.35
C ARG A 68 11.64 12.73 16.61
N TRP A 69 11.32 11.43 16.64
CA TRP A 69 10.76 10.79 17.83
C TRP A 69 11.71 10.93 19.04
N LEU A 70 13.01 10.64 18.85
CA LEU A 70 14.01 10.76 19.91
C LEU A 70 14.18 12.21 20.38
N ASN A 71 14.36 13.15 19.46
CA ASN A 71 14.58 14.57 19.77
C ASN A 71 13.37 15.20 20.47
N ASN A 72 12.17 14.69 20.20
CA ASN A 72 10.95 15.13 20.87
C ASN A 72 10.68 14.35 22.18
N GLY A 73 11.70 13.73 22.80
CA GLY A 73 11.57 13.06 24.09
C GLY A 73 10.72 11.79 24.05
N GLY A 74 10.63 11.13 22.89
CA GLY A 74 9.78 9.95 22.68
C GLY A 74 8.31 10.27 22.39
N ASN A 75 7.99 11.51 22.01
CA ASN A 75 6.63 11.87 21.59
C ASN A 75 6.35 11.39 20.15
N PRO A 76 5.12 10.92 19.84
CA PRO A 76 4.78 10.38 18.54
C PRO A 76 4.99 11.34 17.37
N VAL A 77 5.56 10.83 16.28
CA VAL A 77 5.76 11.55 15.03
C VAL A 77 4.50 11.46 14.18
N LYS A 78 4.04 12.62 13.71
CA LYS A 78 2.83 12.77 12.88
C LYS A 78 3.23 12.95 11.42
N TYR A 79 2.76 12.17 10.44
CA TYR A 79 1.89 10.98 10.51
C TYR A 79 2.47 9.80 9.73
N GLY A 80 1.96 8.60 9.99
CA GLY A 80 2.31 7.37 9.27
C GLY A 80 1.11 6.67 8.64
N GLN A 81 1.40 5.84 7.62
CA GLN A 81 0.52 4.86 7.01
C GLN A 81 1.27 3.53 6.88
N CYS A 82 0.63 2.43 6.47
CA CYS A 82 1.18 1.07 6.62
C CYS A 82 2.62 0.91 6.12
N TRP A 83 2.96 1.42 4.93
CA TRP A 83 4.32 1.35 4.39
C TRP A 83 5.35 2.14 5.21
N VAL A 84 4.95 3.24 5.85
CA VAL A 84 5.81 4.03 6.75
C VAL A 84 6.07 3.23 8.02
N PHE A 85 5.03 2.65 8.62
CA PHE A 85 5.18 1.80 9.81
C PHE A 85 6.08 0.59 9.51
N ALA A 86 5.84 -0.12 8.41
CA ALA A 86 6.64 -1.26 7.99
C ALA A 86 8.10 -0.88 7.72
N ALA A 87 8.37 0.26 7.07
CA ALA A 87 9.73 0.73 6.82
C ALA A 87 10.49 1.08 8.10
N VAL A 88 9.82 1.74 9.07
CA VAL A 88 10.43 2.06 10.37
C VAL A 88 10.66 0.78 11.17
N MET A 89 9.69 -0.13 11.22
CA MET A 89 9.84 -1.42 11.89
C MET A 89 10.98 -2.25 11.29
N CYS A 90 11.08 -2.32 9.96
CA CYS A 90 12.16 -3.02 9.28
C CYS A 90 13.54 -2.42 9.62
N THR A 91 13.62 -1.10 9.77
CA THR A 91 14.85 -0.42 10.23
C THR A 91 15.22 -0.83 11.64
N VAL A 92 14.25 -0.83 12.57
CA VAL A 92 14.48 -1.19 13.98
C VAL A 92 14.88 -2.67 14.11
N LEU A 93 14.16 -3.59 13.47
CA LEU A 93 14.47 -5.03 13.55
C LEU A 93 15.85 -5.36 12.96
N ARG A 94 16.20 -4.78 11.80
CA ARG A 94 17.55 -4.94 11.23
C ARG A 94 18.64 -4.38 12.14
N CYS A 95 18.38 -3.23 12.76
CA CYS A 95 19.31 -2.63 13.72
C CYS A 95 19.52 -3.51 14.96
N LEU A 96 18.49 -4.24 15.39
CA LEU A 96 18.56 -5.20 16.51
C LEU A 96 19.13 -6.57 16.11
N GLY A 97 19.49 -6.76 14.84
CA GLY A 97 20.07 -8.01 14.34
C GLY A 97 19.07 -9.10 13.94
N ILE A 98 17.77 -8.79 13.89
CA ILE A 98 16.74 -9.73 13.41
C ILE A 98 16.64 -9.60 11.89
N PRO A 99 16.92 -10.66 11.10
CA PRO A 99 16.77 -10.60 9.65
C PRO A 99 15.30 -10.36 9.29
N CYS A 100 15.02 -9.29 8.55
CA CYS A 100 13.67 -8.95 8.15
C CYS A 100 13.58 -8.29 6.78
N ARG A 101 12.38 -8.36 6.17
CA ARG A 101 12.05 -7.77 4.87
C ARG A 101 10.64 -7.18 4.88
N VAL A 102 10.44 -6.14 4.07
CA VAL A 102 9.12 -5.54 3.88
C VAL A 102 8.34 -6.36 2.86
N VAL A 103 7.07 -6.63 3.15
CA VAL A 103 6.14 -7.36 2.29
C VAL A 103 4.96 -6.46 1.94
N THR A 104 4.53 -6.49 0.70
CA THR A 104 3.34 -5.78 0.21
C THR A 104 2.33 -6.79 -0.30
N ASN A 105 1.10 -6.73 0.22
CA ASN A 105 -0.04 -7.50 -0.24
C ASN A 105 -0.96 -6.59 -1.05
N PHE A 106 -1.35 -6.97 -2.28
CA PHE A 106 -2.35 -6.22 -3.06
C PHE A 106 -3.73 -6.80 -2.83
N GLN A 107 -4.77 -5.96 -2.86
CA GLN A 107 -6.13 -6.38 -2.50
C GLN A 107 -6.15 -7.01 -1.09
N SER A 108 -5.59 -6.30 -0.11
CA SER A 108 -5.48 -6.79 1.27
C SER A 108 -6.80 -6.60 1.98
N ALA A 109 -7.39 -7.69 2.47
CA ALA A 109 -8.58 -7.59 3.30
C ALA A 109 -8.22 -7.02 4.68
N HIS A 110 -9.07 -6.15 5.20
CA HIS A 110 -9.12 -5.81 6.62
C HIS A 110 -10.48 -6.30 7.11
N ASP A 111 -10.48 -7.54 7.59
CA ASP A 111 -11.64 -8.22 8.19
C ASP A 111 -11.74 -7.82 9.66
N THR A 112 -12.84 -7.16 10.02
CA THR A 112 -13.04 -6.60 11.37
C THR A 112 -13.88 -7.48 12.27
N ASP A 113 -14.73 -8.35 11.71
CA ASP A 113 -15.59 -9.27 12.46
C ASP A 113 -15.06 -10.72 12.50
N LYS A 114 -13.95 -10.98 11.80
CA LYS A 114 -13.18 -12.23 11.76
C LYS A 114 -13.94 -13.38 11.12
N ASN A 115 -14.92 -13.10 10.27
CA ASN A 115 -15.74 -14.12 9.61
C ASN A 115 -15.12 -14.66 8.30
N LEU A 116 -13.92 -14.19 7.92
CA LEU A 116 -13.20 -14.49 6.66
C LEU A 116 -13.91 -14.02 5.39
N THR A 117 -14.87 -13.11 5.51
CA THR A 117 -15.55 -12.46 4.41
C THR A 117 -15.45 -10.96 4.52
N ILE A 118 -15.48 -10.26 3.38
CA ILE A 118 -15.48 -8.81 3.32
C ILE A 118 -16.74 -8.36 2.59
N ASP A 119 -17.60 -7.64 3.31
CA ASP A 119 -18.86 -7.15 2.76
C ASP A 119 -18.73 -5.76 2.12
N ASP A 120 -19.01 -5.70 0.84
CA ASP A 120 -19.07 -4.47 0.06
C ASP A 120 -20.50 -4.06 -0.27
N PHE A 121 -20.91 -2.90 0.23
CA PHE A 121 -22.26 -2.37 0.02
C PHE A 121 -22.27 -1.28 -1.06
N PHE A 122 -23.12 -1.46 -2.07
CA PHE A 122 -23.41 -0.48 -3.11
C PHE A 122 -24.88 -0.06 -3.04
N SER A 123 -25.17 1.23 -3.25
CA SER A 123 -26.54 1.68 -3.52
C SER A 123 -26.99 1.21 -4.91
N ASP A 124 -28.31 1.20 -5.14
CA ASP A 124 -28.94 1.09 -6.47
C ASP A 124 -28.39 2.07 -7.54
N ASN A 125 -27.82 3.20 -7.13
CA ASN A 125 -27.17 4.18 -8.01
C ASN A 125 -25.65 3.96 -8.21
N GLY A 126 -25.10 2.83 -7.75
CA GLY A 126 -23.68 2.47 -7.89
C GLY A 126 -22.71 3.22 -6.97
N VAL A 127 -23.21 4.10 -6.09
CA VAL A 127 -22.42 4.79 -5.06
C VAL A 127 -22.10 3.81 -3.94
N ARG A 128 -20.87 3.88 -3.40
CA ARG A 128 -20.56 3.31 -2.08
C ARG A 128 -20.92 4.34 -0.99
N PRO A 129 -22.03 4.17 -0.25
CA PRO A 129 -22.59 5.22 0.61
C PRO A 129 -21.79 5.55 1.89
N LYS A 130 -20.72 4.77 2.23
CA LYS A 130 -19.97 4.66 3.52
C LYS A 130 -20.69 3.83 4.60
N GLN A 131 -20.02 3.15 5.54
CA GLN A 131 -18.65 2.63 5.66
C GLN A 131 -18.84 1.27 6.32
N SER A 132 -18.57 0.16 5.61
CA SER A 132 -18.32 -1.11 6.30
C SER A 132 -17.06 -0.90 7.14
N GLN A 133 -16.99 -1.52 8.33
CA GLN A 133 -15.71 -1.58 9.04
C GLN A 133 -14.71 -2.42 8.24
N ASP A 134 -15.22 -3.36 7.46
CA ASP A 134 -14.42 -4.12 6.52
C ASP A 134 -14.02 -3.28 5.31
N SER A 135 -12.84 -3.57 4.80
CA SER A 135 -12.37 -2.96 3.56
C SER A 135 -11.34 -3.83 2.86
N VAL A 136 -11.36 -3.81 1.53
CA VAL A 136 -10.22 -4.32 0.75
C VAL A 136 -9.34 -3.15 0.36
N TRP A 137 -8.13 -3.12 0.89
CA TRP A 137 -7.12 -2.12 0.60
C TRP A 137 -6.47 -2.46 -0.75
N ASN A 138 -6.28 -1.46 -1.61
CA ASN A 138 -5.54 -1.60 -2.88
C ASN A 138 -4.19 -2.29 -2.63
N TYR A 139 -3.52 -1.91 -1.55
CA TYR A 139 -2.41 -2.64 -1.00
C TYR A 139 -2.26 -2.40 0.51
N HIS A 140 -1.63 -3.33 1.19
CA HIS A 140 -1.19 -3.23 2.58
C HIS A 140 0.25 -3.69 2.73
N VAL A 141 0.97 -3.20 3.73
CA VAL A 141 2.41 -3.41 3.87
C VAL A 141 2.76 -3.76 5.31
N TRP A 142 3.42 -4.90 5.50
CA TRP A 142 3.93 -5.38 6.80
C TRP A 142 5.40 -5.81 6.68
N VAL A 143 5.94 -6.43 7.74
CA VAL A 143 7.31 -6.95 7.80
C VAL A 143 7.29 -8.46 8.04
N GLU A 144 8.13 -9.21 7.32
CA GLU A 144 8.49 -10.57 7.71
C GLU A 144 9.80 -10.57 8.49
N ALA A 145 9.81 -11.20 9.67
CA ALA A 145 11.00 -11.41 10.50
C ALA A 145 11.37 -12.90 10.54
N TRP A 146 12.66 -13.21 10.37
CA TRP A 146 13.15 -14.60 10.36
C TRP A 146 13.54 -15.04 11.77
N MET A 147 12.88 -16.08 12.29
CA MET A 147 13.18 -16.66 13.60
C MET A 147 12.66 -18.09 13.74
N ARG A 148 13.12 -18.79 14.78
CA ARG A 148 12.51 -20.05 15.21
C ARG A 148 11.24 -19.80 16.04
N ARG A 149 10.35 -20.80 16.10
CA ARG A 149 9.11 -20.82 16.89
C ARG A 149 9.07 -22.01 17.85
N PRO A 150 10.02 -22.09 18.81
CA PRO A 150 10.04 -23.16 19.81
C PRO A 150 8.79 -23.16 20.71
N ASP A 151 8.01 -22.08 20.68
CA ASP A 151 6.80 -21.87 21.45
C ASP A 151 5.53 -22.44 20.80
N LEU A 152 5.61 -22.96 19.57
CA LEU A 152 4.47 -23.51 18.79
C LEU A 152 4.56 -25.01 18.53
N SER A 153 5.76 -25.56 18.32
CA SER A 153 5.95 -26.98 18.03
C SER A 153 7.38 -27.42 18.36
N GLY A 154 7.56 -28.67 18.83
CA GLY A 154 8.88 -29.26 19.06
C GLY A 154 9.69 -29.46 17.76
N ASP A 155 9.02 -29.65 16.62
CA ASP A 155 9.66 -30.15 15.39
C ASP A 155 10.02 -29.05 14.36
N SER A 156 10.25 -27.80 14.80
CA SER A 156 10.65 -26.67 13.94
C SER A 156 9.70 -26.37 12.76
N LEU A 157 8.47 -26.91 12.79
CA LEU A 157 7.50 -26.82 11.70
C LEU A 157 7.21 -25.37 11.29
N TYR A 158 7.05 -24.50 12.29
CA TYR A 158 6.70 -23.08 12.11
C TYR A 158 7.90 -22.12 12.12
N ASP A 159 9.12 -22.64 12.07
CA ASP A 159 10.33 -21.82 11.93
C ASP A 159 10.40 -21.15 10.55
N GLY A 160 11.10 -20.01 10.50
CA GLY A 160 11.35 -19.24 9.28
C GLY A 160 10.72 -17.86 9.33
N TRP A 161 10.14 -17.41 8.22
CA TRP A 161 9.46 -16.11 8.12
C TRP A 161 8.20 -16.05 8.97
N GLN A 162 8.12 -14.99 9.77
CA GLN A 162 6.96 -14.64 10.58
C GLN A 162 6.44 -13.27 10.13
N ALA A 163 5.17 -13.17 9.76
CA ALA A 163 4.52 -11.90 9.49
C ALA A 163 4.35 -11.12 10.81
N VAL A 164 4.76 -9.85 10.79
CA VAL A 164 4.66 -8.93 11.91
C VAL A 164 4.22 -7.59 11.36
N ASP A 165 3.06 -7.12 11.81
CA ASP A 165 2.46 -5.89 11.30
C ASP A 165 2.40 -4.82 12.39
N PRO A 166 3.10 -3.68 12.20
CA PRO A 166 3.03 -2.55 13.12
C PRO A 166 1.82 -1.63 12.87
N THR A 167 1.04 -1.88 11.81
CA THR A 167 -0.14 -1.07 11.48
C THR A 167 -1.25 -1.35 12.50
N PRO A 168 -1.82 -0.30 13.12
CA PRO A 168 -2.82 -0.46 14.17
C PRO A 168 -4.22 -0.74 13.60
N GLN A 169 -4.41 -1.94 13.06
CA GLN A 169 -5.70 -2.41 12.56
C GLN A 169 -6.50 -3.06 13.70
N GLU A 170 -5.98 -4.17 14.22
CA GLU A 170 -6.65 -4.95 15.28
C GLU A 170 -5.87 -4.95 16.59
N LYS A 171 -6.61 -5.04 17.70
CA LYS A 171 -6.01 -5.22 19.03
C LYS A 171 -5.76 -6.70 19.29
N SER A 172 -4.52 -7.06 19.55
CA SER A 172 -4.12 -8.36 20.06
C SER A 172 -3.85 -8.28 21.55
N THR A 173 -4.61 -9.03 22.36
CA THR A 173 -4.52 -8.98 23.84
C THR A 173 -4.67 -7.55 24.41
N GLY A 174 -5.55 -6.74 23.80
CA GLY A 174 -5.85 -5.37 24.21
C GLY A 174 -4.88 -4.29 23.70
N VAL A 175 -3.85 -4.67 22.94
CA VAL A 175 -2.81 -3.76 22.40
C VAL A 175 -2.79 -3.82 20.88
N TYR A 176 -2.67 -2.67 20.21
CA TYR A 176 -2.46 -2.56 18.76
C TYR A 176 -1.10 -3.10 18.36
N CYS A 177 -1.05 -4.40 18.14
CA CYS A 177 0.12 -5.13 17.67
C CYS A 177 -0.35 -6.39 16.95
N CYS A 178 0.40 -6.81 15.92
CA CYS A 178 0.12 -8.02 15.19
C CYS A 178 1.39 -8.87 15.02
N GLY A 179 1.24 -10.18 15.22
CA GLY A 179 2.29 -11.17 15.05
C GLY A 179 3.24 -11.31 16.26
N PRO A 180 4.31 -12.11 16.12
CA PRO A 180 4.73 -12.82 14.91
C PRO A 180 3.82 -14.01 14.54
N ALA A 181 3.25 -13.98 13.34
CA ALA A 181 2.41 -15.03 12.76
C ALA A 181 3.24 -15.90 11.78
N PRO A 182 3.34 -17.23 11.94
CA PRO A 182 4.12 -18.04 11.01
C PRO A 182 3.52 -18.04 9.61
N VAL A 183 4.30 -17.65 8.59
CA VAL A 183 3.85 -17.66 7.18
C VAL A 183 3.41 -19.07 6.75
N LYS A 184 4.07 -20.11 7.26
CA LYS A 184 3.65 -21.51 7.04
C LYS A 184 2.29 -21.84 7.66
N ALA A 185 1.97 -21.29 8.83
CA ALA A 185 0.66 -21.51 9.46
C ALA A 185 -0.45 -20.84 8.64
N ILE A 186 -0.18 -19.65 8.11
CA ILE A 186 -1.07 -18.94 7.19
C ILE A 186 -1.31 -19.79 5.92
N LEU A 187 -0.24 -20.28 5.27
CA LEU A 187 -0.36 -21.15 4.09
C LEU A 187 -1.19 -22.41 4.33
N GLN A 188 -1.09 -23.02 5.51
CA GLN A 188 -1.83 -24.24 5.86
C GLN A 188 -3.21 -23.99 6.46
N GLY A 189 -3.60 -22.72 6.72
CA GLY A 189 -4.86 -22.40 7.42
C GLY A 189 -4.87 -22.86 8.88
N HIS A 190 -3.71 -22.95 9.54
CA HIS A 190 -3.60 -23.31 10.96
C HIS A 190 -3.82 -22.08 11.85
N ILE A 191 -5.04 -21.56 11.83
CA ILE A 191 -5.42 -20.27 12.43
C ILE A 191 -5.48 -20.29 13.97
N ASP A 192 -5.47 -21.45 14.60
CA ASP A 192 -5.51 -21.62 16.06
C ASP A 192 -4.18 -21.24 16.77
N LEU A 193 -3.13 -20.96 16.00
CA LEU A 193 -1.80 -20.68 16.53
C LEU A 193 -1.60 -19.21 16.87
N LYS A 194 -0.78 -18.98 17.91
CA LYS A 194 -0.29 -17.64 18.22
C LYS A 194 0.80 -17.18 17.23
N TYR A 195 0.93 -15.89 16.94
CA TYR A 195 0.04 -14.80 17.34
C TYR A 195 -0.73 -14.35 16.09
N ASP A 196 -2.00 -14.00 16.26
CA ASP A 196 -2.77 -13.24 15.27
C ASP A 196 -2.89 -13.92 13.88
N VAL A 197 -2.68 -15.24 13.80
CA VAL A 197 -2.79 -16.00 12.54
C VAL A 197 -4.18 -15.89 11.89
N PRO A 198 -5.32 -15.89 12.62
CA PRO A 198 -6.63 -15.71 11.99
C PRO A 198 -6.72 -14.38 11.22
N PHE A 199 -6.24 -13.29 11.82
CA PHE A 199 -6.26 -11.97 11.20
C PHE A 199 -5.40 -11.95 9.93
N VAL A 200 -4.13 -12.33 10.03
CA VAL A 200 -3.22 -12.33 8.86
C VAL A 200 -3.68 -13.32 7.77
N PHE A 201 -4.35 -14.41 8.15
CA PHE A 201 -4.96 -15.33 7.20
C PHE A 201 -6.10 -14.68 6.42
N ALA A 202 -6.98 -13.92 7.10
CA ALA A 202 -8.06 -13.18 6.47
C ALA A 202 -7.52 -12.15 5.47
N GLU A 203 -6.44 -11.42 5.82
CA GLU A 203 -5.84 -10.38 4.96
C GLU A 203 -5.48 -10.87 3.55
N VAL A 204 -5.20 -12.17 3.39
CA VAL A 204 -4.76 -12.78 2.12
C VAL A 204 -5.74 -13.81 1.53
N ASN A 205 -6.77 -14.24 2.28
CA ASN A 205 -7.70 -15.29 1.84
C ASN A 205 -9.20 -14.92 1.95
N ALA A 206 -9.59 -13.78 2.50
CA ALA A 206 -11.00 -13.49 2.71
C ALA A 206 -11.81 -13.48 1.40
N ASP A 207 -13.00 -14.06 1.42
CA ASP A 207 -13.93 -14.00 0.29
C ASP A 207 -14.64 -12.63 0.27
N ARG A 208 -14.75 -12.00 -0.89
CA ARG A 208 -15.38 -10.68 -1.04
C ARG A 208 -16.84 -10.84 -1.48
N VAL A 209 -17.77 -10.32 -0.69
CA VAL A 209 -19.22 -10.40 -0.96
C VAL A 209 -19.75 -9.03 -1.33
N THR A 210 -20.34 -8.92 -2.51
CA THR A 210 -20.96 -7.68 -2.98
C THR A 210 -22.46 -7.69 -2.72
N TRP A 211 -22.92 -6.71 -1.97
CA TRP A 211 -24.32 -6.47 -1.62
C TRP A 211 -24.83 -5.20 -2.26
N MET A 212 -26.03 -5.27 -2.81
CA MET A 212 -26.80 -4.11 -3.22
C MET A 212 -27.77 -3.72 -2.11
N VAL A 213 -27.79 -2.44 -1.77
CA VAL A 213 -28.70 -1.83 -0.80
C VAL A 213 -29.67 -0.94 -1.56
N PHE A 214 -30.95 -1.30 -1.54
CA PHE A 214 -32.01 -0.54 -2.21
C PHE A 214 -32.55 0.59 -1.32
N ALA A 215 -33.29 1.52 -1.92
CA ALA A 215 -33.85 2.67 -1.22
C ALA A 215 -34.79 2.33 -0.05
N ASP A 216 -35.42 1.14 -0.08
CA ASP A 216 -36.26 0.62 1.00
C ASP A 216 -35.47 -0.01 2.17
N GLY A 217 -34.13 -0.06 2.05
CA GLY A 217 -33.23 -0.66 3.04
C GLY A 217 -33.01 -2.16 2.85
N SER A 218 -33.68 -2.82 1.90
CA SER A 218 -33.46 -4.22 1.60
C SER A 218 -32.07 -4.45 1.00
N LYS A 219 -31.51 -5.64 1.27
CA LYS A 219 -30.18 -6.05 0.80
C LYS A 219 -30.29 -7.26 -0.12
N LYS A 220 -29.62 -7.22 -1.26
CA LYS A 220 -29.49 -8.34 -2.19
C LYS A 220 -28.03 -8.68 -2.43
N LYS A 221 -27.67 -9.94 -2.25
CA LYS A 221 -26.35 -10.45 -2.61
C LYS A 221 -26.24 -10.50 -4.14
N ILE A 222 -25.18 -9.93 -4.69
CA ILE A 222 -24.96 -9.82 -6.14
C ILE A 222 -23.86 -10.77 -6.60
N LEU A 223 -22.75 -10.82 -5.85
CA LEU A 223 -21.56 -11.59 -6.24
C LEU A 223 -20.81 -12.05 -4.99
N THR A 224 -20.21 -13.23 -5.05
CA THR A 224 -19.11 -13.63 -4.19
C THR A 224 -17.88 -13.87 -5.05
N ASP A 225 -16.79 -13.20 -4.70
CA ASP A 225 -15.48 -13.32 -5.32
C ASP A 225 -14.52 -13.96 -4.31
N THR A 226 -14.06 -15.17 -4.63
CA THR A 226 -13.22 -15.97 -3.74
C THR A 226 -11.74 -15.88 -4.08
N GLY A 227 -11.33 -15.02 -5.02
CA GLY A 227 -9.99 -15.07 -5.60
C GLY A 227 -9.31 -13.73 -5.80
N SER A 228 -9.97 -12.58 -5.57
CA SER A 228 -9.33 -11.26 -5.76
C SER A 228 -8.54 -10.74 -4.57
N VAL A 229 -8.81 -11.20 -3.34
CA VAL A 229 -8.04 -10.80 -2.15
C VAL A 229 -6.65 -11.45 -2.21
N GLY A 230 -5.64 -10.81 -1.63
CA GLY A 230 -4.33 -11.46 -1.39
C GLY A 230 -3.46 -11.66 -2.64
N GLN A 231 -3.32 -10.66 -3.50
CA GLN A 231 -2.68 -10.78 -4.81
C GLN A 231 -1.25 -10.26 -4.83
N ASN A 232 -0.43 -10.84 -5.71
CA ASN A 232 0.93 -10.39 -6.03
C ASN A 232 1.74 -10.03 -4.77
N ILE A 233 1.64 -10.84 -3.71
CA ILE A 233 2.32 -10.57 -2.44
C ILE A 233 3.81 -10.48 -2.74
N SER A 234 4.42 -9.33 -2.47
CA SER A 234 5.70 -8.94 -3.07
C SER A 234 6.71 -8.51 -2.02
N THR A 235 7.98 -8.83 -2.28
CA THR A 235 9.13 -8.28 -1.56
C THR A 235 10.21 -7.86 -2.55
N LYS A 236 11.13 -6.99 -2.12
CA LYS A 236 12.35 -6.68 -2.86
C LYS A 236 13.26 -7.91 -2.95
N ALA A 237 13.88 -8.13 -4.10
CA ALA A 237 14.88 -9.17 -4.33
C ALA A 237 16.16 -8.97 -3.49
N VAL A 238 16.81 -10.08 -3.18
CA VAL A 238 18.18 -10.05 -2.63
C VAL A 238 19.12 -9.47 -3.71
N GLY A 239 19.96 -8.51 -3.32
CA GLY A 239 20.98 -7.92 -4.20
C GLY A 239 20.48 -6.99 -5.33
N SER A 240 19.17 -6.85 -5.56
CA SER A 240 18.66 -5.97 -6.63
C SER A 240 17.30 -5.34 -6.29
N ASP A 241 16.86 -4.35 -7.07
CA ASP A 241 15.56 -3.68 -6.89
C ASP A 241 14.39 -4.40 -7.57
N LYS A 242 14.62 -5.61 -8.11
CA LYS A 242 13.56 -6.38 -8.75
C LYS A 242 12.51 -6.83 -7.73
N ARG A 243 11.25 -6.92 -8.18
CA ARG A 243 10.15 -7.52 -7.42
C ARG A 243 10.33 -9.04 -7.38
N VAL A 244 10.14 -9.63 -6.20
CA VAL A 244 9.97 -11.07 -6.02
C VAL A 244 8.55 -11.31 -5.55
N ASP A 245 7.82 -12.12 -6.31
CA ASP A 245 6.50 -12.59 -5.92
C ASP A 245 6.63 -13.75 -4.92
N ILE A 246 5.96 -13.62 -3.78
CA ILE A 246 5.94 -14.59 -2.69
C ILE A 246 4.51 -15.01 -2.34
N THR A 247 3.53 -14.79 -3.23
CA THR A 247 2.12 -15.16 -3.00
C THR A 247 1.97 -16.64 -2.62
N ALA A 248 2.70 -17.51 -3.30
CA ALA A 248 2.70 -18.95 -3.04
C ALA A 248 3.22 -19.35 -1.64
N ASN A 249 3.87 -18.43 -0.90
CA ASN A 249 4.26 -18.67 0.48
C ASN A 249 3.11 -18.45 1.47
N TYR A 250 2.10 -17.67 1.09
CA TYR A 250 0.96 -17.32 1.95
C TYR A 250 -0.30 -18.10 1.63
N LYS A 251 -0.49 -18.49 0.36
CA LYS A 251 -1.66 -19.26 -0.05
C LYS A 251 -1.39 -20.15 -1.26
N TYR A 252 -2.24 -21.16 -1.41
CA TYR A 252 -2.24 -22.02 -2.58
C TYR A 252 -2.86 -21.29 -3.79
N ALA A 253 -2.55 -21.76 -5.00
CA ALA A 253 -3.04 -21.12 -6.22
C ALA A 253 -4.58 -21.13 -6.28
N GLU A 254 -5.15 -20.00 -6.70
CA GLU A 254 -6.59 -19.79 -6.83
C GLU A 254 -7.25 -20.84 -7.73
N GLY A 255 -8.46 -21.27 -7.34
CA GLY A 255 -9.24 -22.26 -8.07
C GLY A 255 -8.75 -23.70 -7.93
N THR A 256 -7.67 -23.95 -7.17
CA THR A 256 -7.23 -25.31 -6.87
C THR A 256 -8.03 -25.94 -5.72
N LYS A 257 -8.24 -27.25 -5.76
CA LYS A 257 -8.91 -27.98 -4.66
C LYS A 257 -8.20 -27.77 -3.30
N LYS A 258 -6.88 -27.61 -3.32
CA LYS A 258 -6.07 -27.45 -2.11
C LYS A 258 -6.30 -26.08 -1.47
N GLU A 259 -6.34 -25.01 -2.26
CA GLU A 259 -6.71 -23.66 -1.81
C GLU A 259 -8.07 -23.71 -1.10
N ARG A 260 -9.11 -24.20 -1.76
CA ARG A 260 -10.44 -24.19 -1.15
C ARG A 260 -10.58 -25.10 0.06
N THR A 261 -9.88 -26.24 0.08
CA THR A 261 -9.84 -27.11 1.27
C THR A 261 -9.24 -26.38 2.47
N VAL A 262 -8.14 -25.64 2.27
CA VAL A 262 -7.48 -24.88 3.33
C VAL A 262 -8.39 -23.77 3.86
N TYR A 263 -9.01 -23.01 2.96
CA TYR A 263 -9.96 -21.97 3.33
C TYR A 263 -11.14 -22.54 4.12
N ASN A 264 -11.83 -23.56 3.60
CA ASN A 264 -12.99 -24.16 4.27
C ASN A 264 -12.62 -24.70 5.65
N ASN A 265 -11.43 -25.27 5.81
CA ASN A 265 -10.97 -25.73 7.11
C ASN A 265 -10.76 -24.58 8.10
N ALA A 266 -10.21 -23.44 7.64
CA ALA A 266 -10.06 -22.24 8.45
C ALA A 266 -11.43 -21.63 8.80
N ALA A 267 -12.32 -21.45 7.82
CA ALA A 267 -13.67 -20.94 8.01
C ALA A 267 -14.50 -21.81 8.97
N ASN A 268 -14.41 -23.14 8.86
CA ASN A 268 -15.07 -24.04 9.80
C ASN A 268 -14.53 -23.91 11.23
N ARG A 269 -13.25 -23.56 11.42
CA ARG A 269 -12.69 -23.33 12.76
C ARG A 269 -13.16 -22.01 13.35
N VAL A 270 -13.29 -20.97 12.53
CA VAL A 270 -13.89 -19.68 12.92
C VAL A 270 -15.36 -19.89 13.33
N ASN A 271 -16.15 -20.55 12.48
CA ASN A 271 -17.58 -20.80 12.71
C ASN A 271 -17.90 -21.87 13.77
N ASN A 272 -16.90 -22.52 14.36
CA ASN A 272 -17.08 -23.39 15.54
C ASN A 272 -16.75 -22.64 16.84
N LEU A 273 -16.23 -21.41 16.76
CA LEU A 273 -16.00 -20.52 17.92
C LEU A 273 -17.17 -19.57 18.17
N GLU A 274 -18.09 -19.42 17.21
CA GLU A 274 -19.36 -18.71 17.34
C GLU A 274 -20.48 -19.58 16.77
N ASP A 275 -21.64 -19.54 17.42
CA ASP A 275 -22.75 -20.47 17.22
C ASP A 275 -23.14 -20.73 15.76
N LYS A 276 -23.48 -21.99 15.49
CA LYS A 276 -24.08 -22.44 14.23
C LYS A 276 -25.41 -21.74 13.99
N GLU A 277 -25.42 -20.70 13.16
CA GLU A 277 -26.64 -20.27 12.48
C GLU A 277 -26.48 -20.20 10.96
N ASN A 278 -27.16 -21.14 10.31
CA ASN A 278 -27.84 -21.01 9.02
C ASN A 278 -27.05 -20.50 7.81
N SER A 279 -26.22 -21.36 7.23
CA SER A 279 -26.01 -21.37 5.78
C SER A 279 -26.95 -22.38 5.10
N ASN A 280 -28.25 -22.10 5.10
CA ASN A 280 -29.17 -22.77 4.17
C ASN A 280 -28.90 -22.22 2.77
N GLY A 281 -28.36 -23.08 1.92
CA GLY A 281 -28.09 -22.77 0.51
C GLY A 281 -29.37 -22.43 -0.23
N ILE A 282 -29.63 -21.14 -0.39
CA ILE A 282 -30.53 -20.66 -1.44
C ILE A 282 -29.74 -20.82 -2.74
N LEU A 283 -30.22 -21.73 -3.59
CA LEU A 283 -29.79 -21.83 -4.98
C LEU A 283 -30.14 -20.51 -5.67
N ASP A 284 -29.17 -19.61 -5.77
CA ASP A 284 -29.30 -18.37 -6.53
C ASP A 284 -29.61 -18.72 -7.98
N ARG A 285 -30.85 -18.43 -8.40
CA ARG A 285 -31.23 -18.43 -9.81
C ARG A 285 -30.36 -17.39 -10.51
N LYS A 286 -29.39 -17.84 -11.31
CA LYS A 286 -28.65 -16.98 -12.23
C LYS A 286 -29.65 -16.19 -13.07
N PRO A 287 -29.73 -14.86 -12.96
CA PRO A 287 -30.35 -14.05 -14.00
C PRO A 287 -29.64 -14.39 -15.31
N SER A 288 -30.36 -14.31 -16.43
CA SER A 288 -29.75 -14.31 -17.76
C SER A 288 -28.54 -13.35 -17.78
N ASP A 289 -27.33 -13.88 -17.94
CA ASP A 289 -26.08 -13.19 -17.62
C ASP A 289 -25.83 -12.06 -18.65
N VAL A 290 -26.07 -10.80 -18.27
CA VAL A 290 -25.52 -9.64 -18.97
C VAL A 290 -24.05 -9.52 -18.55
N SER A 291 -23.14 -9.74 -19.47
CA SER A 291 -21.71 -9.57 -19.25
C SER A 291 -21.35 -8.09 -19.35
N MET A 292 -20.56 -7.59 -18.39
CA MET A 292 -20.17 -6.18 -18.34
C MET A 292 -18.70 -6.00 -18.02
N LYS A 293 -18.06 -5.08 -18.74
CA LYS A 293 -16.65 -4.73 -18.50
C LYS A 293 -16.37 -3.26 -18.76
N ILE A 294 -15.65 -2.62 -17.85
CA ILE A 294 -15.08 -1.29 -18.05
C ILE A 294 -13.67 -1.45 -18.62
N VAL A 295 -13.38 -0.75 -19.72
CA VAL A 295 -12.13 -0.85 -20.48
C VAL A 295 -11.48 0.52 -20.62
N GLU A 296 -10.20 0.61 -20.32
CA GLU A 296 -9.36 1.79 -20.55
C GLU A 296 -9.08 1.97 -22.04
N LEU A 297 -9.33 3.16 -22.59
CA LEU A 297 -9.00 3.45 -24.00
C LEU A 297 -7.53 3.80 -24.18
N THR A 298 -6.96 4.47 -23.18
CA THR A 298 -5.53 4.81 -23.11
C THR A 298 -5.03 4.63 -21.69
N LYS A 299 -3.70 4.53 -21.52
CA LYS A 299 -3.08 4.46 -20.20
C LYS A 299 -3.40 5.76 -19.42
N PRO A 300 -4.05 5.67 -18.25
CA PRO A 300 -4.38 6.85 -17.46
C PRO A 300 -3.13 7.57 -16.94
N LEU A 301 -3.02 8.87 -17.21
CA LEU A 301 -1.92 9.72 -16.77
C LEU A 301 -2.45 10.87 -15.91
N SER A 302 -1.84 11.11 -14.76
CA SER A 302 -2.20 12.25 -13.91
C SER A 302 -1.90 13.57 -14.64
N GLY A 303 -2.87 14.48 -14.64
CA GLY A 303 -2.81 15.73 -15.41
C GLY A 303 -3.46 15.67 -16.80
N LYS A 304 -4.04 14.53 -17.19
CA LYS A 304 -4.78 14.36 -18.45
C LYS A 304 -6.18 13.79 -18.21
N ASP A 305 -7.08 13.98 -19.17
CA ASP A 305 -8.40 13.37 -19.11
C ASP A 305 -8.29 11.84 -19.18
N ILE A 306 -9.24 11.15 -18.56
CA ILE A 306 -9.31 9.68 -18.53
C ILE A 306 -10.51 9.25 -19.36
N ASP A 307 -10.25 8.48 -20.42
CA ASP A 307 -11.26 7.95 -21.32
C ASP A 307 -11.39 6.44 -21.17
N LEU A 308 -12.61 6.00 -20.84
CA LEU A 308 -12.98 4.61 -20.69
C LEU A 308 -14.20 4.28 -21.55
N LYS A 309 -14.50 2.99 -21.69
CA LYS A 309 -15.78 2.52 -22.21
C LYS A 309 -16.33 1.40 -21.33
N LEU A 310 -17.63 1.43 -21.09
CA LEU A 310 -18.38 0.29 -20.56
C LEU A 310 -18.90 -0.53 -21.75
N VAL A 311 -18.58 -1.81 -21.77
CA VAL A 311 -19.04 -2.78 -22.77
C VAL A 311 -20.03 -3.71 -22.09
N LEU A 312 -21.24 -3.79 -22.62
CA LEU A 312 -22.27 -4.73 -22.20
C LEU A 312 -22.57 -5.71 -23.34
N ASN A 313 -22.71 -6.97 -23.00
CA ASN A 313 -23.07 -8.04 -23.92
C ASN A 313 -24.09 -8.97 -23.25
N SER A 314 -24.96 -9.58 -24.03
CA SER A 314 -25.85 -10.64 -23.56
C SER A 314 -25.97 -11.71 -24.64
N ASP A 315 -25.94 -12.98 -24.20
CA ASP A 315 -26.22 -14.14 -25.05
C ASP A 315 -27.73 -14.34 -25.29
N ASP A 316 -28.57 -13.44 -24.77
CA ASP A 316 -30.01 -13.51 -24.94
C ASP A 316 -30.45 -13.12 -26.35
N ARG A 317 -31.57 -13.69 -26.77
CA ARG A 317 -32.22 -13.47 -28.07
C ARG A 317 -33.21 -12.31 -28.05
N GLU A 318 -33.47 -11.72 -26.89
CA GLU A 318 -34.39 -10.60 -26.72
C GLU A 318 -33.66 -9.26 -26.54
N THR A 319 -34.28 -8.18 -27.02
CA THR A 319 -33.78 -6.83 -26.78
C THR A 319 -34.22 -6.38 -25.40
N ARG A 320 -33.29 -5.89 -24.58
CA ARG A 320 -33.56 -5.40 -23.23
C ARG A 320 -33.45 -3.89 -23.18
N THR A 321 -34.34 -3.26 -22.40
CA THR A 321 -34.20 -1.83 -22.09
C THR A 321 -33.52 -1.70 -20.73
N LEU A 322 -32.28 -1.21 -20.74
CA LEU A 322 -31.43 -1.14 -19.57
C LEU A 322 -31.33 0.29 -19.04
N VAL A 323 -31.41 0.45 -17.73
CA VAL A 323 -31.06 1.67 -17.00
C VAL A 323 -29.66 1.51 -16.44
N ILE A 324 -28.77 2.43 -16.78
CA ILE A 324 -27.32 2.31 -16.55
C ILE A 324 -26.85 3.53 -15.76
N HIS A 325 -26.43 3.26 -14.52
CA HIS A 325 -25.86 4.24 -13.60
C HIS A 325 -24.34 4.07 -13.56
N VAL A 326 -23.61 5.03 -14.14
CA VAL A 326 -22.15 5.09 -14.01
C VAL A 326 -21.79 6.04 -12.88
N ASN A 327 -20.94 5.60 -11.97
CA ASN A 327 -20.47 6.39 -10.85
C ASN A 327 -18.94 6.40 -10.81
N VAL A 328 -18.37 7.56 -10.52
CA VAL A 328 -16.91 7.78 -10.42
C VAL A 328 -16.60 8.38 -9.06
N GLN A 329 -15.77 7.71 -8.27
CA GLN A 329 -15.35 8.16 -6.94
C GLN A 329 -13.83 8.19 -6.85
N ALA A 330 -13.29 9.22 -6.20
CA ALA A 330 -11.92 9.18 -5.73
C ALA A 330 -11.86 8.27 -4.50
N MET A 331 -10.84 7.42 -4.45
CA MET A 331 -10.66 6.39 -3.43
C MET A 331 -9.33 6.57 -2.72
N ARG A 332 -9.35 6.37 -1.41
CA ARG A 332 -8.12 6.15 -0.64
C ARG A 332 -7.60 4.75 -0.93
N TYR A 333 -6.31 4.53 -0.73
CA TYR A 333 -5.71 3.20 -0.95
C TYR A 333 -6.29 2.13 -0.01
N THR A 334 -6.98 2.53 1.06
CA THR A 334 -7.70 1.64 1.99
C THR A 334 -9.07 1.18 1.48
N GLY A 335 -9.43 1.46 0.22
CA GLY A 335 -10.74 1.10 -0.34
C GLY A 335 -11.91 2.00 0.09
N ILE A 336 -11.63 3.05 0.88
CA ILE A 336 -12.65 4.00 1.36
C ILE A 336 -12.85 5.14 0.36
N PRO A 337 -14.09 5.44 -0.07
CA PRO A 337 -14.36 6.61 -0.91
C PRO A 337 -14.00 7.92 -0.20
N SER A 338 -13.22 8.77 -0.87
CA SER A 338 -12.87 10.10 -0.38
C SER A 338 -13.85 11.16 -0.87
N SER A 339 -14.29 11.07 -2.12
CA SER A 339 -15.18 12.06 -2.75
C SER A 339 -15.82 11.52 -4.03
N LYS A 340 -16.97 12.08 -4.40
CA LYS A 340 -17.67 11.80 -5.65
C LYS A 340 -17.15 12.73 -6.74
N ILE A 341 -16.77 12.18 -7.89
CA ILE A 341 -16.23 12.93 -9.04
C ILE A 341 -17.34 13.17 -10.07
N GLN A 342 -18.01 12.11 -10.50
CA GLN A 342 -18.98 12.15 -11.61
C GLN A 342 -20.05 11.09 -11.45
N THR A 343 -21.23 11.34 -12.02
CA THR A 343 -22.30 10.34 -12.16
C THR A 343 -23.05 10.58 -13.45
N GLU A 344 -23.39 9.50 -14.13
CA GLU A 344 -24.21 9.53 -15.34
C GLU A 344 -25.32 8.50 -15.24
N LEU A 345 -26.50 8.87 -15.71
CA LEU A 345 -27.64 7.98 -15.86
C LEU A 345 -28.01 7.94 -17.34
N LYS A 346 -28.07 6.72 -17.89
CA LYS A 346 -28.43 6.49 -19.30
C LYS A 346 -29.47 5.38 -19.38
N GLU A 347 -30.37 5.52 -20.33
CA GLU A 347 -31.27 4.44 -20.75
C GLU A 347 -30.85 4.01 -22.14
N GLN A 348 -30.62 2.71 -22.33
CA GLN A 348 -30.13 2.15 -23.59
C GLN A 348 -30.77 0.80 -23.89
N LYS A 349 -30.81 0.44 -25.17
CA LYS A 349 -31.27 -0.87 -25.62
C LYS A 349 -30.09 -1.79 -25.89
N LEU A 350 -30.02 -2.90 -25.17
CA LEU A 350 -29.09 -3.98 -25.47
C LEU A 350 -29.76 -4.92 -26.46
N ARG A 351 -29.22 -4.97 -27.68
CA ARG A 351 -29.74 -5.83 -28.75
C ARG A 351 -29.07 -7.22 -28.70
N PRO A 352 -29.78 -8.28 -29.10
CA PRO A 352 -29.22 -9.63 -29.18
C PRO A 352 -27.94 -9.70 -30.00
N ASN A 353 -26.92 -10.39 -29.47
CA ASN A 353 -25.63 -10.61 -30.15
C ASN A 353 -24.90 -9.31 -30.58
N GLN A 354 -25.19 -8.17 -29.94
CA GLN A 354 -24.53 -6.90 -30.21
C GLN A 354 -23.99 -6.28 -28.93
N ASP A 355 -22.72 -5.88 -28.97
CA ASP A 355 -22.12 -5.13 -27.87
C ASP A 355 -22.72 -3.73 -27.79
N LEU A 356 -23.25 -3.38 -26.63
CA LEU A 356 -23.60 -2.01 -26.28
C LEU A 356 -22.37 -1.34 -25.66
N ILE A 357 -21.91 -0.25 -26.27
CA ILE A 357 -20.73 0.50 -25.81
C ILE A 357 -21.15 1.88 -25.31
N ILE A 358 -20.80 2.19 -24.07
CA ILE A 358 -21.05 3.49 -23.44
C ILE A 358 -19.71 4.17 -23.16
N PRO A 359 -19.42 5.33 -23.76
CA PRO A 359 -18.23 6.11 -23.43
C PRO A 359 -18.35 6.72 -22.03
N ILE A 360 -17.23 6.73 -21.31
CA ILE A 360 -17.08 7.35 -19.99
C ILE A 360 -15.86 8.26 -20.08
N HIS A 361 -16.09 9.57 -20.04
CA HIS A 361 -15.05 10.60 -20.09
C HIS A 361 -14.94 11.30 -18.74
N ILE A 362 -13.74 11.34 -18.15
CA ILE A 362 -13.48 11.90 -16.83
C ILE A 362 -12.39 12.99 -16.97
N PRO A 363 -12.77 14.28 -17.07
CA PRO A 363 -11.79 15.35 -17.28
C PRO A 363 -10.87 15.59 -16.08
N PHE A 364 -9.60 15.94 -16.31
CA PHE A 364 -8.66 16.30 -15.24
C PHE A 364 -9.13 17.50 -14.42
N SER A 365 -9.84 18.44 -15.06
CA SER A 365 -10.45 19.58 -14.37
C SER A 365 -11.49 19.17 -13.31
N VAL A 366 -12.05 17.97 -13.40
CA VAL A 366 -13.07 17.45 -12.48
C VAL A 366 -12.43 16.57 -11.40
N TYR A 367 -11.47 15.70 -11.76
CA TYR A 367 -10.89 14.76 -10.79
C TYR A 367 -9.60 15.24 -10.12
N GLY A 368 -8.89 16.21 -10.69
CA GLY A 368 -7.51 16.56 -10.33
C GLY A 368 -7.35 16.95 -8.86
N GLU A 369 -8.22 17.83 -8.35
CA GLU A 369 -8.18 18.26 -6.93
C GLU A 369 -8.47 17.10 -5.98
N ASN A 370 -9.43 16.24 -6.30
CA ASN A 370 -9.80 15.08 -5.49
C ASN A 370 -8.66 14.04 -5.42
N MET A 371 -7.82 13.98 -6.46
CA MET A 371 -6.69 13.06 -6.53
C MET A 371 -5.43 13.53 -5.80
N ARG A 372 -5.41 14.75 -5.26
CA ARG A 372 -4.26 15.27 -4.51
C ARG A 372 -3.92 14.43 -3.27
N GLU A 373 -4.95 13.99 -2.55
CA GLU A 373 -4.84 13.18 -1.31
C GLU A 373 -5.53 11.80 -1.47
N SER A 374 -5.98 11.45 -2.68
CA SER A 374 -6.54 10.13 -3.01
C SER A 374 -5.54 9.32 -3.82
N ASN A 375 -5.73 8.01 -3.87
CA ASN A 375 -4.74 7.08 -4.45
C ASN A 375 -5.22 6.41 -5.74
N SER A 376 -6.54 6.29 -5.92
CA SER A 376 -7.14 5.71 -7.12
C SER A 376 -8.50 6.35 -7.40
N ILE A 377 -9.02 6.10 -8.60
CA ILE A 377 -10.38 6.42 -9.02
C ILE A 377 -11.12 5.10 -9.22
N LYS A 378 -12.26 4.92 -8.57
CA LYS A 378 -13.14 3.77 -8.81
C LYS A 378 -14.26 4.20 -9.73
N VAL A 379 -14.42 3.46 -10.81
CA VAL A 379 -15.56 3.58 -11.73
C VAL A 379 -16.43 2.36 -11.55
N SER A 380 -17.67 2.56 -11.14
CA SER A 380 -18.69 1.52 -11.03
C SER A 380 -19.81 1.76 -12.04
N ALA A 381 -20.39 0.68 -12.54
CA ALA A 381 -21.59 0.72 -13.36
C ALA A 381 -22.62 -0.26 -12.79
N VAL A 382 -23.77 0.26 -12.39
CA VAL A 382 -24.94 -0.54 -12.00
C VAL A 382 -25.93 -0.51 -13.16
N VAL A 383 -26.43 -1.69 -13.52
CA VAL A 383 -27.31 -1.87 -14.66
C VAL A 383 -28.54 -2.65 -14.22
N THR A 384 -29.72 -2.08 -14.49
CA THR A 384 -31.02 -2.67 -14.15
C THR A 384 -31.82 -2.88 -15.42
N ASP A 385 -32.43 -4.06 -15.56
CA ASP A 385 -33.38 -4.33 -16.64
C ASP A 385 -34.75 -3.72 -16.29
N LYS A 386 -35.31 -2.87 -17.18
CA LYS A 386 -36.63 -2.27 -16.94
C LYS A 386 -37.75 -3.30 -16.94
N ASP A 387 -37.60 -4.35 -17.74
CA ASP A 387 -38.63 -5.37 -17.92
C ASP A 387 -38.52 -6.47 -16.85
N ASN A 388 -37.42 -6.46 -16.08
CA ASN A 388 -37.18 -7.36 -14.94
C ASN A 388 -36.40 -6.63 -13.83
N SER A 389 -37.13 -6.00 -12.91
CA SER A 389 -36.53 -5.22 -11.80
C SER A 389 -35.64 -6.04 -10.88
N ASP A 390 -35.76 -7.37 -10.86
CA ASP A 390 -34.87 -8.26 -10.10
C ASP A 390 -33.51 -8.47 -10.80
N ALA A 391 -33.40 -8.21 -12.10
CA ALA A 391 -32.17 -8.32 -12.84
C ALA A 391 -31.31 -7.06 -12.67
N VAL A 392 -30.43 -7.11 -11.68
CA VAL A 392 -29.47 -6.04 -11.40
C VAL A 392 -28.05 -6.58 -11.47
N TYR A 393 -27.20 -5.85 -12.18
CA TYR A 393 -25.82 -6.22 -12.45
C TYR A 393 -24.90 -5.08 -12.00
N ILE A 394 -23.68 -5.43 -11.58
CA ILE A 394 -22.65 -4.45 -11.22
C ILE A 394 -21.30 -4.85 -11.82
N THR A 395 -20.56 -3.86 -12.30
CA THR A 395 -19.14 -4.00 -12.63
C THR A 395 -18.39 -2.81 -12.09
N GLU A 396 -17.12 -3.01 -11.75
CA GLU A 396 -16.26 -1.94 -11.25
C GLU A 396 -14.85 -2.06 -11.81
N LYS A 397 -14.15 -0.93 -11.79
CA LYS A 397 -12.76 -0.82 -12.21
C LYS A 397 -12.06 0.24 -11.39
N ASP A 398 -10.96 -0.15 -10.74
CA ASP A 398 -10.04 0.78 -10.11
C ASP A 398 -9.00 1.25 -11.12
N ILE A 399 -8.79 2.56 -11.14
CA ILE A 399 -7.87 3.29 -12.02
C ILE A 399 -6.84 4.02 -11.16
N VAL A 400 -5.56 3.79 -11.44
CA VAL A 400 -4.45 4.51 -10.80
C VAL A 400 -3.69 5.28 -11.88
N PRO A 401 -3.94 6.59 -12.04
CA PRO A 401 -3.24 7.40 -13.03
C PRO A 401 -1.74 7.44 -12.73
N GLU A 402 -0.91 7.21 -13.75
CA GLU A 402 0.55 7.28 -13.59
C GLU A 402 0.97 8.72 -13.28
N SER A 403 1.88 8.86 -12.33
CA SER A 403 2.41 10.18 -11.96
C SER A 403 3.29 10.77 -13.07
N PRO A 404 3.39 12.11 -13.17
CA PRO A 404 4.32 12.75 -14.08
C PRO A 404 5.77 12.35 -13.77
N SER A 405 6.63 12.35 -14.79
CA SER A 405 8.01 11.89 -14.64
C SER A 405 8.88 12.85 -13.83
N LEU A 406 9.58 12.30 -12.83
CA LEU A 406 10.69 12.94 -12.12
C LEU A 406 11.97 12.15 -12.43
N THR A 407 13.09 12.84 -12.62
CA THR A 407 14.38 12.19 -12.80
C THR A 407 15.41 12.75 -11.83
N ILE A 408 16.30 11.88 -11.34
CA ILE A 408 17.49 12.26 -10.57
C ILE A 408 18.72 11.64 -11.24
N LYS A 409 19.78 12.43 -11.39
CA LYS A 409 21.08 11.99 -11.87
C LYS A 409 22.17 12.48 -10.93
N VAL A 410 23.29 11.76 -10.89
CA VAL A 410 24.47 12.15 -10.11
C VAL A 410 25.64 12.37 -11.05
N SER A 411 26.40 13.41 -10.79
CA SER A 411 27.65 13.75 -11.48
C SER A 411 28.71 14.15 -10.45
N THR A 412 29.97 13.91 -10.76
CA THR A 412 31.11 14.38 -9.96
C THR A 412 31.34 15.87 -10.23
N VAL A 413 31.64 16.64 -9.18
CA VAL A 413 32.00 18.06 -9.28
C VAL A 413 33.50 18.18 -9.10
N TYR A 414 34.17 18.81 -10.06
CA TYR A 414 35.57 19.18 -9.91
C TYR A 414 35.69 20.27 -8.83
N SER A 415 36.36 19.97 -7.71
CA SER A 415 36.71 20.95 -6.70
C SER A 415 38.18 21.36 -6.87
N PRO A 416 38.48 22.62 -7.23
CA PRO A 416 39.85 23.11 -7.43
C PRO A 416 40.73 23.04 -6.16
N ASN A 417 40.13 22.84 -4.98
CA ASN A 417 40.82 22.78 -3.69
C ASN A 417 41.17 21.35 -3.24
N CYS A 418 40.86 20.32 -4.03
CA CYS A 418 41.32 18.97 -3.78
C CYS A 418 42.77 18.81 -4.26
N ASN A 419 43.74 18.90 -3.34
CA ASN A 419 45.18 18.66 -3.55
C ASN A 419 45.52 17.19 -3.91
N PHE A 420 44.68 16.50 -4.68
CA PHE A 420 44.96 15.18 -5.23
C PHE A 420 45.32 15.31 -6.71
N ALA A 421 46.44 15.96 -7.00
CA ALA A 421 46.93 16.23 -8.36
C ALA A 421 47.31 14.98 -9.19
N HIS A 422 47.06 13.77 -8.68
CA HIS A 422 47.50 12.51 -9.32
C HIS A 422 46.44 11.40 -9.37
N LEU A 423 45.16 11.65 -9.07
CA LEU A 423 44.10 10.64 -9.24
C LEU A 423 43.36 10.82 -10.58
N PRO A 424 43.06 9.74 -11.33
CA PRO A 424 42.33 9.81 -12.60
C PRO A 424 40.96 10.49 -12.45
N LEU A 425 40.57 11.27 -13.47
CA LEU A 425 39.44 12.22 -13.51
C LEU A 425 38.03 11.63 -13.31
N ASP A 426 37.86 10.33 -13.07
CA ASP A 426 36.55 9.64 -13.10
C ASP A 426 36.14 8.94 -11.79
N LEU A 427 36.80 9.20 -10.65
CA LEU A 427 36.51 8.44 -9.43
C LEU A 427 35.46 9.10 -8.50
N ASN A 428 34.35 8.37 -8.29
CA ASN A 428 33.38 8.59 -7.22
C ASN A 428 33.98 8.27 -5.83
N CYS A 429 34.95 9.05 -5.35
CA CYS A 429 35.54 8.85 -4.03
C CYS A 429 34.60 9.22 -2.89
N SER A 430 34.75 8.56 -1.74
CA SER A 430 33.93 8.81 -0.54
C SER A 430 34.03 10.23 0.06
N TYR A 431 34.83 11.13 -0.50
CA TYR A 431 34.96 12.53 -0.04
C TYR A 431 35.04 13.55 -1.19
N SER A 432 34.78 13.14 -2.44
CA SER A 432 34.69 14.10 -3.54
C SER A 432 33.31 14.76 -3.54
N ASP A 433 33.27 16.06 -3.84
CA ASP A 433 32.02 16.77 -4.02
C ASP A 433 31.28 16.21 -5.24
N MET A 434 30.03 15.83 -5.02
CA MET A 434 29.12 15.30 -6.03
C MET A 434 27.93 16.24 -6.17
N MET A 435 27.23 16.13 -7.29
CA MET A 435 26.04 16.92 -7.58
C MET A 435 24.90 16.01 -8.00
N ALA A 436 23.83 16.04 -7.23
CA ALA A 436 22.55 15.49 -7.61
C ALA A 436 21.78 16.52 -8.44
N GLU A 437 21.33 16.12 -9.62
CA GLU A 437 20.49 16.93 -10.49
C GLU A 437 19.10 16.31 -10.57
N VAL A 438 18.10 17.05 -10.08
CA VAL A 438 16.69 16.65 -10.12
C VAL A 438 15.97 17.46 -11.20
N VAL A 439 15.26 16.77 -12.10
CA VAL A 439 14.56 17.38 -13.24
C VAL A 439 13.10 16.94 -13.25
N PHE A 440 12.21 17.94 -13.31
CA PHE A 440 10.77 17.81 -13.40
C PHE A 440 10.22 18.75 -14.48
N GLU A 441 9.19 18.35 -15.20
CA GLU A 441 8.51 19.19 -16.19
C GLU A 441 7.03 19.27 -15.81
N ASN A 442 6.49 20.50 -15.75
CA ASN A 442 5.08 20.70 -15.44
C ASN A 442 4.20 20.20 -16.61
N PRO A 443 3.44 19.11 -16.44
CA PRO A 443 2.63 18.55 -17.53
C PRO A 443 1.32 19.31 -17.77
N LEU A 444 0.96 20.25 -16.88
CA LEU A 444 -0.33 20.94 -16.93
C LEU A 444 -0.27 22.18 -17.83
N SER A 445 -1.43 22.52 -18.37
CA SER A 445 -1.68 23.79 -19.06
C SER A 445 -1.80 24.99 -18.11
N LYS A 446 -1.56 24.80 -16.81
CA LYS A 446 -1.57 25.82 -15.75
C LYS A 446 -0.28 25.76 -14.95
N GLY A 447 0.09 26.86 -14.30
CA GLY A 447 1.26 26.89 -13.42
C GLY A 447 1.01 26.16 -12.08
N LEU A 448 2.07 25.57 -11.54
CA LEU A 448 2.08 24.89 -10.23
C LEU A 448 2.62 25.82 -9.14
N ARG A 449 2.05 25.72 -7.94
CA ARG A 449 2.43 26.51 -6.76
C ARG A 449 2.99 25.60 -5.67
N ASP A 450 3.71 26.20 -4.72
CA ASP A 450 4.24 25.55 -3.53
C ASP A 450 5.05 24.28 -3.85
N CYS A 451 5.85 24.37 -4.91
CA CYS A 451 6.68 23.27 -5.38
C CYS A 451 7.85 23.06 -4.43
N SER A 452 8.11 21.81 -4.07
CA SER A 452 9.23 21.41 -3.21
C SER A 452 9.88 20.15 -3.75
N ILE A 453 11.21 20.12 -3.68
CA ILE A 453 12.03 18.93 -3.97
C ILE A 453 12.77 18.56 -2.69
N THR A 454 12.70 17.30 -2.29
CA THR A 454 13.54 16.75 -1.21
C THR A 454 14.40 15.61 -1.73
N VAL A 455 15.66 15.53 -1.30
CA VAL A 455 16.58 14.44 -1.64
C VAL A 455 17.16 13.81 -0.37
N THR A 456 17.21 12.48 -0.33
CA THR A 456 17.74 11.69 0.79
C THR A 456 18.60 10.53 0.29
N GLY A 457 19.56 10.09 1.10
CA GLY A 457 20.36 8.89 0.78
C GLY A 457 21.27 8.48 1.93
N SER A 458 21.06 7.30 2.50
CA SER A 458 21.88 6.78 3.60
C SER A 458 23.31 6.52 3.14
N GLY A 459 24.31 7.04 3.86
CA GLY A 459 25.72 6.97 3.47
C GLY A 459 26.15 8.03 2.43
N LEU A 460 25.20 8.80 1.90
CA LEU A 460 25.43 9.89 0.94
C LEU A 460 25.14 11.26 1.55
N LEU A 461 24.06 11.36 2.33
CA LEU A 461 23.57 12.58 2.96
C LEU A 461 23.37 12.36 4.46
N THR A 462 23.80 13.32 5.28
CA THR A 462 23.59 13.29 6.73
C THR A 462 22.17 13.68 7.12
N GLU A 463 21.53 14.51 6.29
CA GLU A 463 20.18 15.06 6.45
C GLU A 463 19.44 15.15 5.10
N THR A 464 18.13 15.37 5.14
CA THR A 464 17.32 15.60 3.94
C THR A 464 17.65 16.97 3.35
N MET A 465 18.05 17.01 2.09
CA MET A 465 18.18 18.28 1.35
C MET A 465 16.81 18.72 0.83
N GLU A 466 16.51 20.02 0.89
CA GLU A 466 15.24 20.59 0.41
C GLU A 466 15.49 21.80 -0.49
N ALA A 467 14.73 21.91 -1.59
CA ALA A 467 14.62 23.13 -2.40
C ALA A 467 13.16 23.50 -2.58
N ARG A 468 12.83 24.78 -2.40
CA ARG A 468 11.49 25.34 -2.59
C ARG A 468 11.44 26.21 -3.83
N ILE A 469 10.39 26.03 -4.62
CA ILE A 469 10.13 26.75 -5.86
C ILE A 469 8.72 27.34 -5.73
N PRO A 470 8.56 28.66 -5.53
CA PRO A 470 7.25 29.26 -5.27
C PRO A 470 6.24 29.03 -6.40
N PHE A 471 6.71 29.09 -7.65
CA PHE A 471 5.86 28.94 -8.83
C PHE A 471 6.62 28.32 -10.00
N LEU A 472 5.99 27.36 -10.68
CA LEU A 472 6.50 26.72 -11.90
C LEU A 472 5.49 26.91 -13.04
N LYS A 473 5.88 27.62 -14.11
CA LYS A 473 4.97 27.97 -15.21
C LYS A 473 4.47 26.73 -15.97
N GLN A 474 3.39 26.88 -16.73
CA GLN A 474 2.87 25.83 -17.62
C GLN A 474 3.96 25.33 -18.58
N GLY A 475 4.10 24.01 -18.72
CA GLY A 475 5.12 23.39 -19.58
C GLY A 475 6.58 23.70 -19.19
N GLN A 476 6.83 24.39 -18.07
CA GLN A 476 8.19 24.76 -17.68
C GLN A 476 8.93 23.54 -17.13
N ARG A 477 10.15 23.36 -17.62
CA ARG A 477 11.09 22.36 -17.11
C ARG A 477 11.96 22.93 -15.99
N LEU A 478 11.81 22.37 -14.80
CA LEU A 478 12.61 22.66 -13.61
C LEU A 478 13.86 21.77 -13.59
N ARG A 479 15.00 22.36 -13.22
CA ARG A 479 16.28 21.67 -13.01
C ARG A 479 16.92 22.20 -11.72
N VAL A 480 17.01 21.35 -10.71
CA VAL A 480 17.61 21.71 -9.40
C VAL A 480 18.88 20.92 -9.19
N LYS A 481 19.96 21.64 -8.86
CA LYS A 481 21.28 21.07 -8.59
C LYS A 481 21.54 21.13 -7.08
N MET A 482 21.88 19.99 -6.50
CA MET A 482 22.06 19.79 -5.07
C MET A 482 23.45 19.18 -4.82
N PRO A 483 24.46 19.99 -4.43
CA PRO A 483 25.79 19.47 -4.12
C PRO A 483 25.77 18.68 -2.81
N PHE A 484 26.55 17.60 -2.76
CA PHE A 484 26.69 16.77 -1.56
C PHE A 484 28.04 16.05 -1.54
N THR A 485 28.46 15.65 -0.34
CA THR A 485 29.69 14.86 -0.14
C THR A 485 29.29 13.53 0.52
N PRO A 486 29.50 12.38 -0.15
CA PRO A 486 29.21 11.08 0.46
C PRO A 486 30.08 10.85 1.70
N TYR A 487 29.72 9.89 2.55
CA TYR A 487 30.52 9.58 3.75
C TYR A 487 30.65 8.08 4.03
N ARG A 488 30.09 7.22 3.17
CA ARG A 488 30.28 5.75 3.24
C ARG A 488 30.49 5.16 1.85
N PRO A 489 31.48 4.27 1.67
CA PRO A 489 31.70 3.57 0.41
C PRO A 489 30.66 2.46 0.16
N GLY A 490 30.71 1.90 -1.05
CA GLY A 490 29.88 0.81 -1.55
C GLY A 490 28.65 1.30 -2.34
N PRO A 491 27.76 0.37 -2.73
CA PRO A 491 26.52 0.71 -3.41
C PRO A 491 25.60 1.51 -2.51
N LYS A 492 25.03 2.59 -3.05
CA LYS A 492 24.14 3.54 -2.38
C LYS A 492 22.98 3.93 -3.29
N LYS A 493 22.01 4.62 -2.70
CA LYS A 493 20.83 5.10 -3.40
C LYS A 493 20.48 6.51 -2.94
N LEU A 494 20.24 7.41 -3.89
CA LEU A 494 19.52 8.66 -3.65
C LEU A 494 18.06 8.49 -4.02
N VAL A 495 17.19 9.11 -3.23
CA VAL A 495 15.75 9.18 -3.47
C VAL A 495 15.33 10.64 -3.45
N ALA A 496 14.71 11.07 -4.55
CA ALA A 496 14.11 12.38 -4.71
C ALA A 496 12.58 12.30 -4.61
N ASN A 497 11.97 13.34 -4.05
CA ASN A 497 10.53 13.53 -4.00
C ASN A 497 10.17 14.94 -4.47
N PHE A 498 9.14 15.07 -5.28
CA PHE A 498 8.57 16.35 -5.70
C PHE A 498 7.11 16.45 -5.23
N ASN A 499 6.74 17.60 -4.65
CA ASN A 499 5.37 17.93 -4.29
C ASN A 499 5.03 19.35 -4.74
N CYS A 500 3.78 19.60 -5.10
CA CYS A 500 3.21 20.92 -5.37
C CYS A 500 1.72 20.96 -5.00
N ASP A 501 1.03 22.05 -5.29
CA ASP A 501 -0.40 22.22 -5.07
C ASP A 501 -1.28 21.19 -5.81
N GLN A 502 -0.85 20.69 -6.97
CA GLN A 502 -1.61 19.71 -7.78
C GLN A 502 -1.13 18.26 -7.62
N PHE A 503 0.16 18.04 -7.43
CA PHE A 503 0.77 16.72 -7.37
C PHE A 503 1.46 16.47 -6.04
N ARG A 504 1.29 15.27 -5.50
CA ARG A 504 2.01 14.79 -4.31
C ARG A 504 2.79 13.54 -4.66
N ASN A 505 3.86 13.29 -3.91
CA ASN A 505 4.55 11.99 -3.93
C ASN A 505 5.14 11.59 -5.29
N ILE A 506 5.59 12.54 -6.11
CA ILE A 506 6.29 12.19 -7.34
C ILE A 506 7.73 11.81 -6.95
N LYS A 507 8.07 10.53 -7.06
CA LYS A 507 9.36 10.00 -6.61
C LYS A 507 10.26 9.63 -7.78
N ALA A 508 11.56 9.76 -7.55
CA ALA A 508 12.60 9.23 -8.42
C ALA A 508 13.75 8.69 -7.56
N SER A 509 14.54 7.76 -8.08
CA SER A 509 15.75 7.30 -7.38
C SER A 509 16.86 7.00 -8.36
N CYS A 510 18.10 7.06 -7.88
CA CYS A 510 19.28 6.63 -8.64
C CYS A 510 20.22 5.82 -7.75
N ASN A 511 20.76 4.75 -8.32
CA ASN A 511 21.85 3.99 -7.70
C ASN A 511 23.17 4.70 -7.94
N VAL A 512 24.02 4.73 -6.92
CA VAL A 512 25.33 5.38 -6.95
C VAL A 512 26.33 4.47 -6.28
N ASP A 513 27.43 4.16 -6.96
CA ASP A 513 28.53 3.38 -6.39
C ASP A 513 29.64 4.33 -5.92
N ILE A 514 29.91 4.29 -4.62
CA ILE A 514 30.94 5.12 -3.97
C ILE A 514 32.18 4.26 -3.71
N LEU A 515 33.31 4.68 -4.27
CA LEU A 515 34.59 4.02 -4.09
C LEU A 515 35.21 4.36 -2.73
N PRO A 516 35.88 3.40 -2.08
CA PRO A 516 36.70 3.68 -0.90
C PRO A 516 37.88 4.58 -1.30
N VAL A 517 38.33 5.43 -0.37
CA VAL A 517 39.60 6.15 -0.56
C VAL A 517 40.73 5.14 -0.44
N THR A 518 41.42 4.86 -1.53
CA THR A 518 42.68 4.11 -1.48
C THR A 518 43.78 5.06 -1.02
N SER A 519 44.38 4.79 0.13
CA SER A 519 45.64 5.41 0.54
C SER A 519 46.78 4.84 -0.30
N ALA A 520 46.86 5.22 -1.57
CA ALA A 520 48.03 4.93 -2.39
C ALA A 520 49.10 6.00 -2.07
N VAL A 521 49.89 5.76 -1.01
CA VAL A 521 51.25 6.31 -0.96
C VAL A 521 52.06 5.43 -1.91
N PRO A 522 52.57 5.94 -3.04
CA PRO A 522 53.52 5.17 -3.83
C PRO A 522 54.77 4.92 -2.96
N PRO A 523 55.43 3.76 -3.03
CA PRO A 523 56.74 3.62 -2.41
C PRO A 523 57.64 4.70 -3.02
N LEU A 524 58.24 5.52 -2.16
CA LEU A 524 59.25 6.49 -2.57
C LEU A 524 60.39 5.76 -3.30
N PRO A 525 60.97 6.36 -4.35
CA PRO A 525 61.96 5.72 -5.21
C PRO A 525 63.24 5.30 -4.47
#